data_AF-A0A973PD81-F1
#
_entry.id   AF-A0A973PD81-F1
#
_cell.length_a   1.000
_cell.length_b   1.000
_cell.length_c   1.000
_cell.angle_alpha   90.00
_cell.angle_beta   90.00
_cell.angle_gamma   90.00
#
_symmetry.space_group_name_H-M   'P 1'
#
loop_
_entity.id
_entity.type
_entity.pdbx_description
1 polymer ?
#
loop_
_entity_poly.entity_id
_entity_poly.type
_entity_poly.pdbx_seq_one_letter_code
_entity_poly.pdbx_strand_id
1 'polypeptide(L)'
;PVLGTADVSTLGMLSLALLCLGIAVLTLAAPRRPRLAQVCFLALAAFMMTNKVWSPQFVLWLLPFAVLARPNWKALALWQVAEVWYFFAIWLYLLSQAPADRPDLGIGDDTYFTAVWGRIITIAIMMAFVVRDILRPQSDLVRQGDVDDQIGGVFDQAPDRFTLRPA
;
A
#
# COMPACT_ATOMS: atom_id res chain seq x y z
N PRO A 1 13.24 1.01 -27.61
CA PRO A 1 13.16 -0.04 -26.56
C PRO A 1 14.42 -0.03 -25.67
N VAL A 2 14.48 0.88 -24.69
CA VAL A 2 15.66 1.06 -23.82
C VAL A 2 15.62 0.15 -22.57
N LEU A 3 14.58 -0.67 -22.43
CA LEU A 3 14.42 -1.66 -21.34
C LEU A 3 14.43 -3.10 -21.87
N GLY A 4 15.26 -3.39 -22.87
CA GLY A 4 15.46 -4.75 -23.35
C GLY A 4 16.56 -5.43 -22.55
N THR A 5 16.21 -6.31 -21.60
CA THR A 5 16.95 -7.50 -21.08
C THR A 5 16.67 -7.84 -19.61
N ALA A 6 16.13 -6.92 -18.80
CA ALA A 6 15.83 -7.21 -17.40
C ALA A 6 14.52 -8.00 -17.27
N ASP A 7 14.56 -9.16 -16.61
CA ASP A 7 13.36 -9.89 -16.20
C ASP A 7 12.50 -8.98 -15.30
N VAL A 8 11.23 -8.82 -15.66
CA VAL A 8 10.24 -8.04 -14.90
C VAL A 8 10.18 -8.51 -13.45
N SER A 9 10.43 -9.79 -13.22
CA SER A 9 10.51 -10.38 -11.88
C SER A 9 11.68 -9.79 -11.08
N THR A 10 12.87 -9.69 -11.69
CA THR A 10 14.05 -9.08 -11.07
C THR A 10 13.84 -7.60 -10.80
N LEU A 11 13.24 -6.88 -11.74
CA LEU A 11 12.93 -5.46 -11.55
C LEU A 11 11.97 -5.26 -10.37
N GLY A 12 10.92 -6.08 -10.27
CA GLY A 12 9.99 -6.07 -9.14
C GLY A 12 10.68 -6.33 -7.80
N MET A 13 11.56 -7.34 -7.73
CA MET A 13 12.33 -7.62 -6.50
C MET A 13 13.24 -6.47 -6.10
N LEU A 14 13.95 -5.86 -7.05
CA LEU A 14 14.83 -4.71 -6.78
C LEU A 14 14.02 -3.49 -6.32
N SER A 15 12.90 -3.19 -6.98
CA SER A 15 12.01 -2.11 -6.56
C SER A 15 11.45 -2.35 -5.15
N LEU A 16 11.07 -3.59 -4.83
CA LEU A 16 10.62 -3.95 -3.49
C LEU A 16 11.73 -3.75 -2.45
N ALA A 17 12.94 -4.24 -2.73
CA ALA A 17 14.07 -4.09 -1.82
C ALA A 17 14.37 -2.61 -1.54
N LEU A 18 14.31 -1.76 -2.58
CA LEU A 18 14.48 -0.31 -2.46
C LEU A 18 13.36 0.33 -1.61
N LEU A 19 12.11 -0.06 -1.83
CA LEU A 19 10.98 0.45 -1.03
C LEU A 19 11.07 0.00 0.43
N CYS A 20 11.42 -1.27 0.69
CA CYS A 20 11.66 -1.77 2.05
C CYS A 20 12.80 -1.04 2.74
N LEU A 21 13.89 -0.74 2.03
CA LEU A 21 14.99 0.07 2.55
C LEU A 21 14.50 1.49 2.87
N GLY A 22 13.71 2.10 1.98
CA GLY A 22 13.08 3.40 2.21
C GLY A 22 12.17 3.42 3.44
N ILE A 23 11.38 2.36 3.65
CA ILE A 23 10.52 2.19 4.82
C ILE A 23 11.36 2.00 6.09
N ALA A 24 12.47 1.25 6.03
CA ALA A 24 13.38 1.08 7.15
C ALA A 24 14.04 2.42 7.54
N VAL A 25 14.54 3.19 6.55
CA VAL A 25 15.09 4.53 6.77
C VAL A 25 14.03 5.46 7.35
N LEU A 26 12.81 5.47 6.79
CA LEU A 26 11.69 6.25 7.31
C LEU A 26 11.40 5.89 8.77
N THR A 27 11.40 4.61 9.11
CA THR A 27 11.10 4.12 10.46
C THR A 27 12.16 4.57 11.45
N LEU A 28 13.44 4.52 11.07
CA LEU A 28 14.56 4.92 11.92
C LEU A 28 14.74 6.44 12.02
N ALA A 29 14.27 7.20 11.02
CA ALA A 29 14.36 8.67 10.98
C ALA A 29 13.10 9.37 11.50
N ALA A 30 12.02 8.63 11.77
CA ALA A 30 10.75 9.18 12.20
C ALA A 30 10.90 9.96 13.54
N PRO A 31 10.17 11.07 13.73
CA PRO A 31 10.24 11.86 14.97
C PRO A 31 9.87 11.11 16.25
N ARG A 32 8.97 10.13 16.11
CA ARG A 32 8.55 9.18 17.14
C ARG A 32 8.38 7.85 16.43
N ARG A 33 8.69 6.75 17.10
CA ARG A 33 8.53 5.40 16.55
C ARG A 33 7.19 5.22 15.80
N PRO A 34 7.19 4.79 14.53
CA PRO A 34 5.95 4.47 13.81
C PRO A 34 5.18 3.35 14.50
N ARG A 35 3.86 3.28 14.28
CA ARG A 35 3.06 2.14 14.75
C ARG A 35 3.32 0.91 13.89
N LEU A 36 3.28 -0.28 14.49
CA LEU A 36 3.53 -1.54 13.78
C LEU A 36 2.59 -1.68 12.56
N ALA A 37 1.31 -1.35 12.74
CA ALA A 37 0.32 -1.40 11.67
C ALA A 37 0.66 -0.49 10.48
N GLN A 38 1.25 0.69 10.71
CA GLN A 38 1.66 1.62 9.65
C GLN A 38 2.82 1.04 8.84
N VAL A 39 3.82 0.45 9.50
CA VAL A 39 4.97 -0.18 8.84
C VAL A 39 4.53 -1.41 8.06
N CYS A 40 3.69 -2.27 8.65
CA CYS A 40 3.12 -3.45 7.97
C CYS A 40 2.29 -3.04 6.74
N PHE A 41 1.47 -2.00 6.85
CA PHE A 41 0.71 -1.46 5.71
C PHE A 41 1.64 -1.01 4.58
N LEU A 42 2.65 -0.19 4.87
CA LEU A 42 3.59 0.30 3.86
C LEU A 42 4.37 -0.84 3.20
N ALA A 43 4.80 -1.84 3.97
CA ALA A 43 5.53 -2.99 3.45
C ALA A 43 4.67 -3.85 2.53
N LEU A 44 3.43 -4.16 2.93
CA LEU A 44 2.50 -4.93 2.10
C LEU A 44 2.06 -4.14 0.85
N ALA A 45 1.81 -2.84 0.96
CA ALA A 45 1.48 -2.00 -0.17
C ALA A 45 2.64 -1.90 -1.17
N ALA A 46 3.87 -1.74 -0.68
CA ALA A 46 5.08 -1.77 -1.51
C ALA A 46 5.26 -3.13 -2.21
N PHE A 47 5.05 -4.23 -1.49
CA PHE A 47 5.04 -5.57 -2.08
C PHE A 47 4.02 -5.69 -3.21
N MET A 48 2.77 -5.26 -2.99
CA MET A 48 1.75 -5.31 -4.03
C MET A 48 2.07 -4.46 -5.25
N MET A 49 2.55 -3.23 -5.05
CA MET A 49 2.84 -2.30 -6.15
C MET A 49 4.01 -2.76 -7.03
N THR A 50 4.91 -3.57 -6.47
CA THR A 50 6.12 -4.06 -7.17
C THR A 50 5.94 -5.48 -7.70
N ASN A 51 4.92 -6.20 -7.26
CA ASN A 51 4.68 -7.57 -7.68
C ASN A 51 3.99 -7.62 -9.04
N LYS A 52 4.58 -8.37 -9.97
CA LYS A 52 4.01 -8.61 -11.31
C LYS A 52 2.73 -9.46 -11.27
N VAL A 53 2.55 -10.27 -10.23
CA VAL A 53 1.34 -11.07 -10.03
C VAL A 53 0.53 -10.43 -8.91
N TRP A 54 -0.46 -9.64 -9.30
CA TRP A 54 -1.36 -8.98 -8.36
C TRP A 54 -2.80 -9.38 -8.61
N SER A 55 -3.25 -10.35 -7.82
CA SER A 55 -4.63 -10.82 -7.90
C SER A 55 -5.56 -9.96 -7.03
N PRO A 56 -6.85 -9.78 -7.40
CA PRO A 56 -7.80 -8.99 -6.62
C PRO A 56 -7.90 -9.39 -5.15
N GLN A 57 -7.72 -10.67 -4.81
CA GLN A 57 -7.80 -11.14 -3.43
C GLN A 57 -6.70 -10.60 -2.51
N PHE A 58 -5.56 -10.15 -3.04
CA PHE A 58 -4.49 -9.63 -2.19
C PHE A 58 -4.94 -8.37 -1.43
N VAL A 59 -5.91 -7.61 -1.96
CA VAL A 59 -6.49 -6.40 -1.33
C VAL A 59 -7.01 -6.69 0.08
N LEU A 60 -7.54 -7.89 0.29
CA LEU A 60 -8.07 -8.32 1.59
C LEU A 60 -6.98 -8.36 2.66
N TRP A 61 -5.71 -8.60 2.28
CA TRP A 61 -4.58 -8.53 3.20
C TRP A 61 -4.26 -7.10 3.60
N LEU A 62 -4.48 -6.12 2.72
CA LEU A 62 -4.22 -4.72 2.98
C LEU A 62 -5.25 -4.10 3.94
N LEU A 63 -6.51 -4.54 3.83
CA LEU A 63 -7.65 -3.98 4.57
C LEU A 63 -7.43 -3.87 6.09
N PRO A 64 -7.04 -4.92 6.84
CA PRO A 64 -6.86 -4.81 8.29
C PRO A 64 -5.77 -3.80 8.66
N PHE A 65 -4.65 -3.82 7.94
CA PHE A 65 -3.55 -2.88 8.20
C PHE A 65 -3.92 -1.45 7.79
N ALA A 66 -4.70 -1.27 6.74
CA ALA A 66 -5.17 0.05 6.33
C ALA A 66 -6.05 0.69 7.40
N VAL A 67 -6.99 -0.07 7.96
CA VAL A 67 -7.88 0.37 9.05
C VAL A 67 -7.07 0.72 10.30
N LEU A 68 -6.13 -0.14 10.69
CA LEU A 68 -5.30 0.07 11.88
C LEU A 68 -4.27 1.19 11.70
N ALA A 69 -3.68 1.32 10.52
CA ALA A 69 -2.68 2.34 10.22
C ALA A 69 -3.33 3.74 10.23
N ARG A 70 -4.53 3.88 9.68
CA ARG A 70 -5.22 5.17 9.62
C ARG A 70 -6.74 4.98 9.69
N PRO A 71 -7.36 5.21 10.87
CA PRO A 71 -8.81 5.05 11.07
C PRO A 71 -9.61 6.23 10.46
N ASN A 72 -9.41 6.49 9.17
CA ASN A 72 -10.10 7.53 8.42
C ASN A 72 -11.00 6.89 7.36
N TRP A 73 -12.30 6.83 7.65
CA TRP A 73 -13.30 6.20 6.79
C TRP A 73 -13.34 6.81 5.38
N LYS A 74 -13.01 8.10 5.20
CA LYS A 74 -13.09 8.77 3.89
C LYS A 74 -12.03 8.24 2.93
N ALA A 75 -10.79 8.10 3.42
CA ALA A 75 -9.69 7.57 2.63
C ALA A 75 -9.91 6.08 2.32
N LEU A 76 -10.39 5.32 3.29
CA LEU A 76 -10.74 3.91 3.11
C LEU A 76 -11.87 3.76 2.09
N ALA A 77 -12.93 4.55 2.18
CA ALA A 77 -14.05 4.50 1.24
C ALA A 77 -13.60 4.84 -0.19
N LEU A 78 -12.78 5.88 -0.38
CA LEU A 78 -12.24 6.23 -1.69
C LEU A 78 -11.43 5.09 -2.31
N TRP A 79 -10.56 4.46 -1.52
CA TRP A 79 -9.79 3.30 -1.97
C TRP A 79 -10.69 2.10 -2.26
N GLN A 80 -11.68 1.81 -1.41
CA GLN A 80 -12.62 0.71 -1.63
C GLN A 80 -13.42 0.89 -2.92
N VAL A 81 -13.86 2.11 -3.24
CA VAL A 81 -14.52 2.40 -4.52
C VAL A 81 -13.60 2.08 -5.70
N ALA A 82 -12.32 2.45 -5.63
CA ALA A 82 -11.35 2.13 -6.67
C ALA A 82 -11.09 0.62 -6.81
N GLU A 83 -11.01 -0.12 -5.70
CA GLU A 83 -10.82 -1.58 -5.72
C GLU A 83 -12.05 -2.31 -6.26
N VAL A 84 -13.26 -1.87 -5.89
CA VAL A 84 -14.51 -2.43 -6.44
C VAL A 84 -14.60 -2.15 -7.93
N TRP A 85 -14.26 -0.93 -8.36
CA TRP A 85 -14.22 -0.59 -9.78
C TRP A 85 -13.20 -1.45 -10.54
N TYR A 86 -11.98 -1.60 -10.02
CA TYR A 86 -10.96 -2.49 -10.59
C TYR A 86 -11.43 -3.94 -10.63
N PHE A 87 -12.10 -4.43 -9.58
CA PHE A 87 -12.63 -5.78 -9.51
C PHE A 87 -13.57 -6.07 -10.68
N PHE A 88 -14.53 -5.19 -10.97
CA PHE A 88 -15.39 -5.37 -12.14
C PHE A 88 -14.61 -5.23 -13.45
N ALA A 89 -13.68 -4.27 -13.53
CA ALA A 89 -12.89 -4.04 -14.74
C ALA A 89 -12.06 -5.27 -15.13
N ILE A 90 -11.39 -5.95 -14.19
CA ILE A 90 -10.59 -7.14 -14.53
C ILE A 90 -11.47 -8.28 -15.07
N TRP A 91 -12.65 -8.52 -14.49
CA TRP A 91 -13.52 -9.59 -14.97
C TRP A 91 -14.13 -9.28 -16.33
N LEU A 92 -14.56 -8.05 -16.56
CA LEU A 92 -15.05 -7.62 -17.88
C LEU A 92 -13.93 -7.62 -18.93
N TYR A 93 -12.71 -7.26 -18.54
CA TYR A 93 -11.55 -7.35 -19.43
C TYR A 93 -11.25 -8.81 -19.78
N LEU A 94 -11.26 -9.72 -18.81
CA LEU A 94 -11.05 -11.15 -19.09
C LEU A 94 -12.13 -11.76 -20.00
N LEU A 95 -13.33 -11.19 -20.06
CA LEU A 95 -14.37 -11.60 -21.02
C LEU A 95 -14.00 -11.26 -22.47
N SER A 96 -13.32 -10.14 -22.71
CA SER A 96 -12.85 -9.78 -24.05
C SER A 96 -11.58 -10.53 -24.46
N GLN A 97 -10.87 -11.15 -23.51
CA GLN A 97 -9.67 -11.93 -23.78
C GLN A 97 -9.99 -13.41 -24.06
N ALA A 98 -9.06 -14.10 -24.72
CA ALA A 98 -9.11 -15.55 -24.85
C ALA A 98 -9.05 -16.22 -23.45
N PRO A 99 -9.80 -17.31 -23.19
CA PRO A 99 -10.58 -18.09 -24.15
C PRO A 99 -12.06 -17.66 -24.28
N ALA A 100 -12.50 -16.63 -23.56
CA ALA A 100 -13.90 -16.21 -23.56
C ALA A 100 -14.31 -15.57 -24.90
N ASP A 101 -13.48 -14.67 -25.43
CA ASP A 101 -13.64 -13.99 -26.73
C ASP A 101 -15.06 -13.38 -26.93
N ARG A 102 -15.54 -12.70 -25.87
CA ARG A 102 -16.85 -12.02 -25.79
C ARG A 102 -16.68 -10.51 -25.71
N PRO A 103 -16.21 -9.84 -26.77
CA PRO A 103 -16.01 -8.38 -26.76
C PRO A 103 -17.31 -7.59 -26.65
N ASP A 104 -18.47 -8.22 -26.91
CA ASP A 104 -19.81 -7.65 -26.74
C ASP A 104 -20.19 -7.41 -25.28
N LEU A 105 -19.63 -8.22 -24.37
CA LEU A 105 -19.88 -8.16 -22.93
C LEU A 105 -18.67 -7.63 -22.13
N GLY A 106 -17.51 -7.51 -22.77
CA GLY A 106 -16.26 -7.10 -22.16
C GLY A 106 -15.95 -5.60 -22.25
N ILE A 107 -14.78 -5.21 -21.74
CA ILE A 107 -14.25 -3.84 -21.87
C ILE A 107 -12.92 -3.84 -22.62
N GLY A 108 -12.62 -2.76 -23.33
CA GLY A 108 -11.34 -2.59 -24.01
C GLY A 108 -10.17 -2.23 -23.09
N ASP A 109 -8.96 -2.39 -23.61
CA ASP A 109 -7.68 -2.16 -22.94
C ASP A 109 -7.63 -0.81 -22.21
N ASP A 110 -8.01 0.28 -22.86
CA ASP A 110 -7.95 1.64 -22.29
C ASP A 110 -8.77 1.76 -20.99
N THR A 111 -9.96 1.15 -20.96
CA THR A 111 -10.84 1.19 -19.78
C THR A 111 -10.25 0.35 -18.65
N TYR A 112 -9.68 -0.82 -18.98
CA TYR A 112 -8.99 -1.67 -18.02
C TYR A 112 -7.76 -0.98 -17.42
N PHE A 113 -6.90 -0.40 -18.26
CA PHE A 113 -5.71 0.34 -17.80
C PHE A 113 -6.07 1.57 -16.96
N THR A 114 -7.18 2.26 -17.29
CA THR A 114 -7.68 3.37 -16.47
C THR A 114 -8.07 2.89 -15.06
N ALA A 115 -8.74 1.75 -14.95
CA ALA A 115 -9.06 1.16 -13.64
C ALA A 115 -7.79 0.72 -12.87
N VAL A 116 -6.80 0.15 -13.56
CA VAL A 116 -5.49 -0.19 -12.98
C VAL A 116 -4.79 1.06 -12.44
N TRP A 117 -4.77 2.16 -13.20
CA TRP A 117 -4.21 3.43 -12.74
C TRP A 117 -4.95 3.99 -11.54
N GLY A 118 -6.28 3.95 -11.53
CA GLY A 118 -7.09 4.39 -10.38
C GLY A 118 -6.73 3.63 -9.10
N ARG A 119 -6.56 2.32 -9.20
CA ARG A 119 -6.10 1.47 -8.10
C ARG A 119 -4.71 1.85 -7.59
N ILE A 120 -3.73 1.96 -8.50
CA ILE A 120 -2.35 2.31 -8.16
C ILE A 120 -2.29 3.69 -7.48
N ILE A 121 -3.00 4.66 -8.04
CA ILE A 121 -3.04 6.04 -7.51
C ILE A 121 -3.67 6.06 -6.12
N THR A 122 -4.80 5.38 -5.91
CA THR A 122 -5.45 5.37 -4.59
C THR A 122 -4.60 4.71 -3.51
N ILE A 123 -3.92 3.60 -3.81
CA ILE A 123 -2.97 2.97 -2.88
C ILE A 123 -1.78 3.89 -2.61
N ALA A 124 -1.21 4.53 -3.64
CA ALA A 124 -0.10 5.48 -3.47
C ALA A 124 -0.51 6.68 -2.59
N ILE A 125 -1.73 7.19 -2.76
CA ILE A 125 -2.30 8.24 -1.89
C ILE A 125 -2.41 7.75 -0.45
N MET A 126 -2.87 6.53 -0.22
CA MET A 126 -2.94 5.96 1.13
C MET A 126 -1.55 5.81 1.76
N MET A 127 -0.57 5.31 1.01
CA MET A 127 0.83 5.23 1.46
C MET A 127 1.36 6.63 1.83
N ALA A 128 1.12 7.64 0.99
CA ALA A 128 1.53 9.01 1.27
C ALA A 128 0.88 9.58 2.54
N PHE A 129 -0.39 9.27 2.79
CA PHE A 129 -1.05 9.66 4.04
C PHE A 129 -0.45 8.96 5.26
N VAL A 130 -0.14 7.66 5.18
CA VAL A 130 0.53 6.94 6.28
C VAL A 130 1.92 7.50 6.54
N VAL A 131 2.72 7.76 5.50
CA VAL A 131 4.04 8.40 5.64
C VAL A 131 3.93 9.79 6.26
N ARG A 132 2.93 10.58 5.85
CA ARG A 132 2.66 11.89 6.46
C ARG A 132 2.33 11.77 7.95
N ASP A 133 1.49 10.80 8.33
CA ASP A 133 1.10 10.58 9.72
C ASP A 133 2.31 10.10 10.56
N ILE A 134 3.23 9.32 9.99
CA ILE A 134 4.52 8.96 10.61
C ILE A 134 5.42 10.18 10.83
N LEU A 135 5.54 11.05 9.81
CA LEU A 135 6.39 12.25 9.88
C LEU A 135 5.77 13.39 10.71
N ARG A 136 4.47 13.35 10.97
CA ARG A 136 3.73 14.32 11.79
C ARG A 136 2.93 13.60 12.88
N PRO A 137 3.61 13.15 13.96
CA PRO A 137 2.96 12.38 15.01
C PRO A 137 1.78 13.11 15.68
N GLN A 138 1.75 14.44 15.66
CA GLN A 138 0.66 15.22 16.27
C GLN A 138 -0.69 15.01 15.57
N SER A 139 -0.69 14.57 14.30
CA SER A 139 -1.93 14.27 13.55
C SER A 139 -2.39 12.81 13.68
N ASP A 140 -1.68 11.98 14.44
CA ASP A 140 -2.04 10.57 14.62
C ASP A 140 -3.26 10.43 15.56
N LEU A 141 -4.42 10.11 14.97
CA LEU A 141 -5.69 9.97 15.70
C LEU A 141 -5.65 8.84 16.74
N VAL A 142 -4.83 7.81 16.54
CA VAL A 142 -4.77 6.65 17.45
C VAL A 142 -3.97 6.95 18.71
N ARG A 143 -3.05 7.92 18.65
CA ARG A 143 -2.19 8.34 19.76
C ARG A 143 -2.68 9.61 20.48
N GLN A 144 -3.95 9.98 20.30
CA GLN A 144 -4.53 11.08 21.06
C GLN A 144 -4.50 10.75 22.56
N GLY A 145 -3.91 11.65 23.36
CA GLY A 145 -3.74 11.44 24.81
C GLY A 145 -2.40 10.83 25.24
N ASP A 146 -1.36 10.89 24.39
CA ASP A 146 0.01 10.35 24.65
C ASP A 146 0.07 8.84 24.90
N VAL A 147 -0.96 8.13 24.46
CA VAL A 147 -0.97 6.67 24.41
C VAL A 147 0.01 6.21 23.34
N ASP A 148 0.86 5.25 23.68
CA ASP A 148 1.79 4.64 22.75
C ASP A 148 1.08 3.61 21.84
N ASP A 149 1.81 2.78 21.06
CA ASP A 149 1.16 1.84 20.13
C ASP A 149 0.36 0.77 20.89
N GLN A 150 -0.97 0.79 20.75
CA GLN A 150 -1.88 -0.18 21.37
C GLN A 150 -1.61 -1.63 20.94
N ILE A 151 -0.95 -1.83 19.79
CA ILE A 151 -0.58 -3.15 19.26
C ILE A 151 0.87 -3.52 19.66
N GLY A 152 1.60 -2.62 20.31
CA GLY A 152 3.00 -2.79 20.70
C GLY A 152 3.24 -3.95 21.69
N GLY A 153 2.24 -4.33 22.47
CA GLY A 153 2.32 -5.45 23.40
C GLY A 153 3.51 -5.30 24.36
N VAL A 154 4.47 -6.22 24.30
CA VAL A 154 5.69 -6.19 25.13
C VAL A 154 6.62 -5.00 24.83
N PHE A 155 6.41 -4.31 23.70
CA PHE A 155 7.17 -3.12 23.30
C PHE A 155 6.47 -1.80 23.67
N ASP A 156 5.31 -1.86 24.34
CA ASP A 156 4.63 -0.66 24.83
C ASP A 156 5.54 0.13 25.79
N GLN A 157 5.68 1.43 25.54
CA GLN A 157 6.56 2.35 26.30
C GLN A 157 8.04 1.95 26.36
N ALA A 158 8.49 0.95 25.59
CA ALA A 158 9.90 0.54 25.57
C ALA A 158 10.78 1.67 25.02
N PRO A 159 12.01 1.87 25.49
CA PRO A 159 12.90 2.89 24.91
C PRO A 159 13.40 2.45 23.53
N ASP A 160 13.51 3.40 22.60
CA ASP A 160 14.09 3.15 21.29
C ASP A 160 15.59 2.84 21.43
N ARG A 161 16.03 1.69 20.90
CA ARG A 161 17.44 1.24 21.00
C ARG A 161 18.36 1.96 20.02
N PHE A 162 17.84 2.34 18.86
CA PHE A 162 18.60 2.98 17.79
C PHE A 162 17.69 3.86 16.93
N THR A 163 18.11 5.11 16.72
CA THR A 163 17.41 6.10 15.87
C THR A 163 18.45 6.84 15.02
N LEU A 164 18.07 7.24 13.80
CA LEU A 164 18.94 8.06 12.93
C LEU A 164 18.87 9.55 13.29
N ARG A 165 17.90 9.96 14.10
CA ARG A 165 17.81 11.33 14.63
C ARG A 165 18.78 11.51 15.81
N PRO A 166 19.52 12.63 15.89
CA PRO A 166 20.23 13.02 17.11
C PRO A 166 19.23 13.18 18.26
N ALA A 167 19.61 12.68 19.44
CA ALA A 167 18.84 12.80 20.68
C ALA A 167 18.68 14.25 21.14
#